data_AF-A0A0A8JDU5-F1
#
_entry.id   AF-A0A0A8JDU5-F1
#
_cell.length_a   1.000
_cell.length_b   1.000
_cell.length_c   1.000
_cell.angle_alpha   90.00
_cell.angle_beta   90.00
_cell.angle_gamma   90.00
#
_symmetry.space_group_name_H-M   'P 1'
#
loop_
_entity.id
_entity.type
_entity.pdbx_description
1 polymer ?
#
loop_
_entity_poly.entity_id
_entity_poly.type
_entity_poly.pdbx_seq_one_letter_code
_entity_poly.pdbx_strand_id
1 'polypeptide(L)'
;MSDVKLFTAIYIPETPFVNGGLKPKNTKKNNFDLLESEKIADTLYHFIFKKDEIQIHSYYYIGDLEDALERYLFVENNDLYDDFVSQFWGGGQRYWESGMDTYLDIYSPETVLEQLNQAYKNRFYEEDEPTPLCHIFGQQMWHSNAYLIANRTALMELKEAIDVALKHKEIRLGLSPSDGEGYDLFIKCVEDDFEWEELEMPYHDRDCYVPDETVGIPPHKAFKQYKRHLR
;
A
#
# COMPACT_ATOMS: atom_id res chain seq x y z
N MET A 1 4.76 -18.28 14.88
CA MET A 1 4.27 -16.93 15.21
C MET A 1 4.17 -16.21 13.89
N SER A 2 3.01 -15.69 13.51
CA SER A 2 2.87 -14.94 12.26
C SER A 2 3.47 -13.55 12.44
N ASP A 3 4.36 -13.12 11.56
CA ASP A 3 4.86 -11.73 11.52
C ASP A 3 4.43 -11.12 10.19
N VAL A 4 3.20 -10.60 10.19
CA VAL A 4 2.57 -10.05 9.00
C VAL A 4 2.92 -8.58 8.88
N LYS A 5 3.56 -8.22 7.77
CA LYS A 5 4.02 -6.87 7.46
C LYS A 5 3.35 -6.36 6.19
N LEU A 6 3.14 -5.04 6.12
CA LEU A 6 2.67 -4.38 4.91
C LEU A 6 3.83 -4.21 3.93
N PHE A 7 3.64 -4.60 2.68
CA PHE A 7 4.59 -4.40 1.59
C PHE A 7 3.97 -3.56 0.49
N THR A 8 4.76 -2.65 -0.06
CA THR A 8 4.37 -1.74 -1.13
C THR A 8 5.21 -2.03 -2.36
N ALA A 9 4.55 -2.22 -3.50
CA ALA A 9 5.21 -2.51 -4.77
C ALA A 9 5.87 -1.26 -5.35
N ILE A 10 7.06 -1.41 -5.93
CA ILE A 10 7.70 -0.40 -6.77
C ILE A 10 8.05 -1.03 -8.13
N TYR A 11 7.71 -0.36 -9.22
CA TYR A 11 8.08 -0.80 -10.56
C TYR A 11 9.56 -0.54 -10.81
N ILE A 12 10.29 -1.58 -11.23
CA ILE A 12 11.74 -1.53 -11.32
C ILE A 12 12.28 -2.17 -12.61
N PRO A 13 11.94 -1.61 -13.79
CA PRO A 13 12.21 -2.20 -15.09
C PRO A 13 13.70 -2.34 -15.40
N GLU A 14 14.52 -1.42 -14.87
CA GLU A 14 15.96 -1.32 -15.18
C GLU A 14 16.86 -1.81 -14.02
N THR A 15 16.34 -2.57 -13.05
CA THR A 15 17.19 -2.99 -11.94
C THR A 15 18.27 -3.96 -12.44
N PRO A 16 19.56 -3.70 -12.16
CA PRO A 16 20.60 -4.67 -12.40
C PRO A 16 20.48 -5.79 -11.37
N PHE A 17 19.54 -6.70 -11.59
CA PHE A 17 19.52 -7.99 -10.93
C PHE A 17 20.60 -8.84 -11.58
N VAL A 18 21.72 -9.07 -10.88
CA VAL A 18 22.86 -9.80 -11.43
C VAL A 18 23.21 -10.94 -10.49
N ASN A 19 23.17 -12.17 -11.01
CA ASN A 19 23.49 -13.41 -10.28
C ASN A 19 22.69 -13.60 -8.98
N GLY A 20 21.37 -13.33 -9.00
CA GLY A 20 20.54 -13.52 -7.80
C GLY A 20 20.60 -12.38 -6.79
N GLY A 21 21.27 -11.27 -7.10
CA GLY A 21 21.41 -10.13 -6.20
C GLY A 21 20.87 -8.83 -6.80
N LEU A 22 20.15 -8.06 -5.98
CA LEU A 22 19.80 -6.67 -6.27
C LEU A 22 21.07 -5.81 -6.28
N LYS A 23 21.33 -5.10 -7.38
CA LYS A 23 22.39 -4.07 -7.45
C LYS A 23 21.77 -2.69 -7.66
N PRO A 24 21.33 -2.01 -6.60
CA PRO A 24 20.84 -0.64 -6.71
C PRO A 24 21.85 0.28 -7.39
N LYS A 25 21.36 1.25 -8.19
CA LYS A 25 22.19 2.17 -9.00
C LYS A 25 23.10 3.02 -8.10
N ASN A 26 22.68 3.28 -6.86
CA ASN A 26 23.35 4.10 -5.85
C ASN A 26 23.70 3.31 -4.55
N THR A 27 24.14 2.05 -4.66
CA THR A 27 24.49 1.17 -3.52
C THR A 27 25.36 1.82 -2.42
N LYS A 28 26.24 2.76 -2.76
CA LYS A 28 27.13 3.43 -1.80
C LYS A 28 26.53 4.63 -1.06
N LYS A 29 25.32 5.07 -1.39
CA LYS A 29 24.77 6.33 -0.86
C LYS A 29 24.07 6.17 0.50
N ASN A 30 23.45 5.02 0.77
CA ASN A 30 22.52 4.87 1.90
C ASN A 30 22.93 3.83 2.95
N ASN A 31 24.08 3.16 2.80
CA ASN A 31 24.68 2.22 3.77
C ASN A 31 23.76 1.07 4.23
N PHE A 32 23.14 0.37 3.27
CA PHE A 32 22.40 -0.86 3.57
C PHE A 32 23.32 -2.09 3.42
N ASP A 33 23.36 -2.90 4.47
CA ASP A 33 24.04 -4.20 4.47
C ASP A 33 23.05 -5.30 4.06
N LEU A 34 23.42 -6.11 3.07
CA LEU A 34 22.65 -7.29 2.70
C LEU A 34 22.92 -8.40 3.74
N LEU A 35 21.88 -8.82 4.46
CA LEU A 35 21.95 -9.91 5.43
C LEU A 35 21.60 -11.25 4.79
N GLU A 36 20.56 -11.27 3.95
CA GLU A 36 20.03 -12.49 3.37
C GLU A 36 19.56 -12.28 1.93
N SER A 37 19.80 -13.29 1.09
CA SER A 37 19.33 -13.39 -0.29
C SER A 37 18.89 -14.83 -0.53
N GLU A 38 17.59 -15.04 -0.65
CA GLU A 38 17.00 -16.35 -0.84
C GLU A 38 16.20 -16.37 -2.15
N LYS A 39 16.39 -17.44 -2.95
CA LYS A 39 15.52 -17.73 -4.09
C LYS A 39 14.37 -18.60 -3.62
N ILE A 40 13.16 -18.04 -3.56
CA ILE A 40 11.94 -18.76 -3.19
C ILE A 40 11.38 -19.53 -4.40
N ALA A 41 11.38 -18.88 -5.57
CA ALA A 41 10.91 -19.47 -6.82
C ALA A 41 11.67 -18.89 -8.02
N ASP A 42 11.42 -19.40 -9.23
CA ASP A 42 12.00 -18.84 -10.46
C ASP A 42 11.60 -17.38 -10.67
N THR A 43 10.42 -16.99 -10.17
CA THR A 43 9.86 -15.64 -10.27
C THR A 43 9.94 -14.82 -8.99
N LEU A 44 10.57 -15.33 -7.93
CA LEU A 44 10.55 -14.68 -6.62
C LEU A 44 11.86 -14.86 -5.84
N TYR A 45 12.44 -13.74 -5.42
CA TYR A 45 13.58 -13.69 -4.52
C TYR A 45 13.22 -12.85 -3.30
N HIS A 46 13.68 -13.27 -2.14
CA HIS A 46 13.57 -12.53 -0.88
C HIS A 46 14.93 -11.98 -0.48
N PHE A 47 14.94 -10.71 -0.08
CA PHE A 47 16.11 -10.03 0.42
C PHE A 47 15.81 -9.42 1.78
N ILE A 48 16.78 -9.55 2.70
CA ILE A 48 16.79 -8.83 3.96
C ILE A 48 17.99 -7.91 3.97
N PHE A 49 17.72 -6.62 4.05
CA PHE A 49 18.74 -5.61 4.25
C PHE A 49 18.68 -5.07 5.68
N LYS A 50 19.79 -4.51 6.15
CA LYS A 50 19.91 -3.84 7.44
C LYS A 50 20.54 -2.47 7.25
N LYS A 51 20.02 -1.50 8.00
CA LYS A 51 20.66 -0.20 8.21
C LYS A 51 20.55 0.13 9.69
N ASP A 52 21.68 0.46 10.30
CA ASP A 52 21.81 0.63 11.75
C ASP A 52 21.36 -0.63 12.51
N GLU A 53 20.25 -0.61 13.26
CA GLU A 53 19.67 -1.79 13.94
C GLU A 53 18.32 -2.23 13.35
N ILE A 54 17.88 -1.63 12.25
CA ILE A 54 16.58 -1.89 11.65
C ILE A 54 16.78 -2.75 10.39
N GLN A 55 15.94 -3.79 10.24
CA GLN A 55 15.88 -4.61 9.05
C GLN A 55 14.79 -4.12 8.11
N ILE A 56 14.96 -4.37 6.82
CA ILE A 56 13.91 -4.16 5.81
C ILE A 56 13.84 -5.37 4.89
N HIS A 57 12.66 -5.96 4.81
CA HIS A 57 12.37 -7.07 3.92
C HIS A 57 11.97 -6.53 2.54
N SER A 58 12.41 -7.22 1.49
CA SER A 58 11.94 -6.93 0.14
C SER A 58 11.86 -8.18 -0.71
N TYR A 59 10.84 -8.26 -1.56
CA TYR A 59 10.63 -9.35 -2.49
C TYR A 59 10.76 -8.85 -3.93
N TYR A 60 11.76 -9.37 -4.64
CA TYR A 60 11.90 -9.13 -6.07
C TYR A 60 11.03 -10.13 -6.81
N TYR A 61 10.04 -9.60 -7.52
CA TYR A 61 8.99 -10.36 -8.19
C TYR A 61 9.07 -10.16 -9.70
N ILE A 62 9.01 -11.27 -10.42
CA ILE A 62 8.98 -11.36 -11.87
C ILE A 62 7.55 -11.69 -12.29
N GLY A 63 6.82 -10.71 -12.81
CA GLY A 63 5.42 -10.89 -13.22
C GLY A 63 5.27 -11.70 -14.49
N ASP A 64 6.21 -11.53 -15.43
CA ASP A 64 6.28 -12.30 -16.66
C ASP A 64 7.74 -12.66 -16.98
N LEU A 65 8.02 -13.96 -17.20
CA LEU A 65 9.35 -14.44 -17.56
C LEU A 65 9.73 -14.07 -19.00
N GLU A 66 8.75 -13.88 -19.87
CA GLU A 66 8.93 -13.53 -21.28
C GLU A 66 9.05 -12.01 -21.49
N ASP A 67 8.39 -11.21 -20.64
CA ASP A 67 8.55 -9.76 -20.63
C ASP A 67 9.62 -9.31 -19.62
N ALA A 68 10.75 -8.81 -20.10
CA ALA A 68 11.84 -8.32 -19.26
C ALA A 68 11.46 -7.06 -18.44
N LEU A 69 10.37 -6.36 -18.79
CA LEU A 69 9.96 -5.12 -18.16
C LEU A 69 9.01 -5.33 -16.97
N GLU A 70 8.35 -6.48 -16.84
CA GLU A 70 7.38 -6.77 -15.76
C GLU A 70 8.09 -7.21 -14.47
N ARG A 71 8.81 -6.27 -13.84
CA ARG A 71 9.60 -6.50 -12.62
C ARG A 71 9.21 -5.52 -11.52
N TYR A 72 8.94 -6.06 -10.35
CA TYR A 72 8.52 -5.30 -9.17
C TYR A 72 9.39 -5.65 -7.97
N LEU A 73 9.56 -4.68 -7.09
CA LEU A 73 10.09 -4.92 -5.75
C LEU A 73 8.98 -4.60 -4.75
N PHE A 74 8.52 -5.60 -4.02
CA PHE A 74 7.62 -5.40 -2.89
C PHE A 74 8.47 -5.11 -1.67
N VAL A 75 8.40 -3.90 -1.15
CA VAL A 75 9.27 -3.42 -0.06
C VAL A 75 8.44 -3.24 1.20
N GLU A 76 8.94 -3.77 2.32
CA GLU A 76 8.31 -3.60 3.63
C GLU A 76 8.12 -2.12 3.97
N ASN A 77 6.90 -1.76 4.38
CA ASN A 77 6.52 -0.41 4.73
C ASN A 77 6.94 -0.08 6.17
N ASN A 78 8.24 0.12 6.39
CA ASN A 78 8.83 0.49 7.67
C ASN A 78 9.67 1.77 7.58
N ASP A 79 10.30 2.18 8.68
CA ASP A 79 11.06 3.45 8.77
C ASP A 79 12.24 3.57 7.81
N LEU A 80 12.72 2.47 7.22
CA LEU A 80 13.76 2.47 6.20
C LEU A 80 13.24 2.58 4.76
N TYR A 81 11.91 2.53 4.54
CA TYR A 81 11.32 2.45 3.19
C TYR A 81 11.86 3.53 2.24
N ASP A 82 11.73 4.81 2.60
CA ASP A 82 12.10 5.93 1.71
C ASP A 82 13.60 5.92 1.36
N ASP A 83 14.45 5.68 2.36
CA ASP A 83 15.89 5.54 2.18
C ASP A 83 16.22 4.34 1.30
N PHE A 84 15.52 3.22 1.48
CA PHE A 84 15.76 2.00 0.72
C PHE A 84 15.36 2.17 -0.75
N VAL A 85 14.14 2.66 -1.02
CA VAL A 85 13.58 2.79 -2.37
C VAL A 85 14.26 3.89 -3.19
N SER A 86 14.82 4.92 -2.54
CA SER A 86 15.59 6.00 -3.21
C SER A 86 16.83 5.50 -3.97
N GLN A 87 17.25 4.25 -3.74
CA GLN A 87 18.37 3.62 -4.43
C GLN A 87 18.00 3.04 -5.81
N PHE A 88 16.70 2.91 -6.09
CA PHE A 88 16.15 2.34 -7.30
C PHE A 88 15.61 3.41 -8.25
N TRP A 89 15.39 3.03 -9.51
CA TRP A 89 14.79 3.92 -10.50
C TRP A 89 13.40 4.36 -10.06
N GLY A 90 13.06 5.64 -10.24
CA GLY A 90 11.77 6.20 -9.82
C GLY A 90 11.69 6.57 -8.33
N GLY A 91 12.56 6.05 -7.47
CA GLY A 91 12.71 6.47 -6.08
C GLY A 91 11.52 6.17 -5.16
N GLY A 92 10.66 5.22 -5.54
CA GLY A 92 9.45 4.87 -4.78
C GLY A 92 8.32 4.38 -5.68
N GLN A 93 7.16 4.16 -5.06
CA GLN A 93 5.93 3.76 -5.72
C GLN A 93 5.38 4.89 -6.60
N ARG A 94 4.80 4.56 -7.76
CA ARG A 94 4.06 5.47 -8.64
C ARG A 94 2.56 5.24 -8.45
N TYR A 95 1.75 5.98 -9.21
CA TYR A 95 0.30 5.87 -9.07
C TYR A 95 -0.23 4.50 -9.54
N TRP A 96 0.37 3.89 -10.57
CA TRP A 96 -0.14 2.65 -11.16
C TRP A 96 0.17 1.38 -10.34
N GLU A 97 1.05 1.43 -9.33
CA GLU A 97 1.28 0.31 -8.41
C GLU A 97 0.49 0.45 -7.09
N SER A 98 -0.37 1.47 -6.92
CA SER A 98 -1.09 1.72 -5.66
C SER A 98 -2.00 0.57 -5.24
N GLY A 99 -2.55 -0.17 -6.20
CA GLY A 99 -3.40 -1.35 -5.98
C GLY A 99 -2.66 -2.64 -5.61
N MET A 100 -1.32 -2.61 -5.50
CA MET A 100 -0.51 -3.81 -5.25
C MET A 100 -0.03 -3.95 -3.80
N ASP A 101 -0.43 -3.05 -2.90
CA ASP A 101 -0.07 -3.16 -1.49
C ASP A 101 -0.56 -4.49 -0.89
N THR A 102 0.32 -5.21 -0.22
CA THR A 102 0.02 -6.58 0.23
C THR A 102 0.55 -6.83 1.65
N TYR A 103 -0.26 -7.45 2.49
CA TYR A 103 0.17 -7.98 3.78
C TYR A 103 0.75 -9.38 3.63
N LEU A 104 2.04 -9.55 3.95
CA LEU A 104 2.77 -10.81 3.81
C LEU A 104 3.27 -11.29 5.17
N ASP A 105 3.13 -12.60 5.44
CA ASP A 105 3.77 -13.26 6.58
C ASP A 105 5.19 -13.67 6.19
N ILE A 106 6.19 -13.02 6.78
CA ILE A 106 7.60 -13.26 6.42
C ILE A 106 8.11 -14.64 6.87
N TYR A 107 7.35 -15.37 7.69
CA TYR A 107 7.70 -16.73 8.12
C TYR A 107 6.99 -17.84 7.33
N SER A 108 6.17 -17.48 6.33
CA SER A 108 5.47 -18.42 5.45
C SER A 108 5.77 -18.13 3.97
N PRO A 109 7.01 -18.39 3.51
CA PRO A 109 7.43 -18.09 2.13
C PRO A 109 6.58 -18.80 1.07
N GLU A 110 5.97 -19.95 1.39
CA GLU A 110 5.07 -20.67 0.52
C GLU A 110 3.80 -19.88 0.16
N THR A 111 3.27 -19.06 1.10
CA THR A 111 2.08 -18.24 0.84
C THR A 111 2.42 -16.92 0.15
N VAL A 112 3.67 -16.44 0.32
CA VAL A 112 4.11 -15.16 -0.26
C VAL A 112 3.98 -15.18 -1.78
N LEU A 113 4.44 -16.24 -2.45
CA LEU A 113 4.35 -16.31 -3.91
C LEU A 113 2.90 -16.24 -4.42
N GLU A 114 1.97 -16.93 -3.76
CA GLU A 114 0.55 -16.91 -4.11
C GLU A 114 -0.04 -15.52 -3.95
N GLN A 115 0.24 -14.85 -2.82
CA GLN A 115 -0.25 -13.50 -2.55
C GLN A 115 0.31 -12.47 -3.54
N LEU A 116 1.60 -12.54 -3.86
CA LEU A 116 2.21 -11.63 -4.84
C LEU A 116 1.71 -11.89 -6.26
N ASN A 117 1.46 -13.15 -6.64
CA ASN A 117 0.81 -13.47 -7.91
C ASN A 117 -0.60 -12.87 -7.99
N GLN A 118 -1.35 -12.88 -6.89
CA GLN A 118 -2.69 -12.28 -6.84
C GLN A 118 -2.61 -10.76 -6.95
N ALA A 119 -1.71 -10.11 -6.20
CA ALA A 119 -1.47 -8.67 -6.27
C ALA A 119 -1.07 -8.23 -7.69
N TYR A 120 -0.20 -9.00 -8.36
CA TYR A 120 0.21 -8.74 -9.74
C TYR A 120 -0.97 -8.89 -10.72
N LYS A 121 -1.77 -9.96 -10.61
CA LYS A 121 -2.93 -10.17 -11.49
C LYS A 121 -3.96 -9.06 -11.35
N ASN A 122 -4.18 -8.58 -10.13
CA ASN A 122 -5.19 -7.57 -9.82
C ASN A 122 -4.69 -6.13 -10.01
N ARG A 123 -3.45 -5.93 -10.48
CA ARG A 123 -2.83 -4.60 -10.57
C ARG A 123 -3.50 -3.68 -11.59
N PHE A 124 -4.15 -4.25 -12.59
CA PHE A 124 -4.90 -3.53 -13.63
C PHE A 124 -6.22 -4.23 -13.90
N TYR A 125 -7.23 -3.43 -14.21
CA TYR A 125 -8.46 -3.92 -14.82
C TYR A 125 -8.21 -4.12 -16.31
N GLU A 126 -8.66 -5.24 -16.87
CA GLU A 126 -8.68 -5.44 -18.32
C GLU A 126 -9.70 -4.47 -18.98
N GLU A 127 -9.57 -4.19 -20.28
CA GLU A 127 -10.49 -3.26 -20.99
C GLU A 127 -11.97 -3.67 -20.87
N ASP A 128 -12.24 -4.97 -20.75
CA ASP A 128 -13.58 -5.54 -20.61
C ASP A 128 -14.05 -5.66 -19.14
N GLU A 129 -13.19 -5.36 -18.17
CA GLU A 129 -13.54 -5.42 -16.76
C GLU A 129 -14.23 -4.14 -16.28
N PRO A 130 -15.32 -4.25 -15.51
CA PRO A 130 -16.02 -3.08 -15.00
C PRO A 130 -15.16 -2.34 -13.97
N THR A 131 -14.73 -1.12 -14.30
CA THR A 131 -14.03 -0.20 -13.39
C THR A 131 -14.78 -0.05 -12.05
N PRO A 132 -14.08 -0.02 -10.90
CA PRO A 132 -14.72 0.15 -9.58
C PRO A 132 -15.18 1.61 -9.39
N LEU A 133 -16.41 1.90 -9.80
CA LEU A 133 -17.01 3.21 -9.65
C LEU A 133 -17.63 3.38 -8.27
N CYS A 134 -17.15 4.34 -7.50
CA CYS A 134 -17.63 4.67 -6.15
C CYS A 134 -17.59 6.18 -5.90
N HIS A 135 -18.74 6.74 -5.54
CA HIS A 135 -18.87 8.08 -5.00
C HIS A 135 -19.13 8.02 -3.50
N ILE A 136 -18.29 8.71 -2.72
CA ILE A 136 -18.44 8.86 -1.27
C ILE A 136 -18.80 10.31 -0.98
N PHE A 137 -19.94 10.53 -0.35
CA PHE A 137 -20.43 11.83 0.07
C PHE A 137 -20.45 11.86 1.60
N GLY A 138 -19.53 12.64 2.18
CA GLY A 138 -19.43 12.84 3.62
C GLY A 138 -20.66 13.54 4.20
N GLN A 139 -20.74 13.61 5.53
CA GLN A 139 -21.81 14.35 6.19
C GLN A 139 -21.62 15.86 6.01
N GLN A 140 -22.70 16.57 5.68
CA GLN A 140 -22.66 18.03 5.57
C GLN A 140 -22.43 18.68 6.95
N MET A 141 -23.30 18.37 7.91
CA MET A 141 -23.23 18.85 9.30
C MET A 141 -23.79 17.80 10.28
N TRP A 142 -23.89 18.15 11.56
CA TRP A 142 -24.54 17.30 12.56
C TRP A 142 -25.96 16.91 12.13
N HIS A 143 -26.29 15.63 12.33
CA HIS A 143 -27.55 15.00 11.92
C HIS A 143 -27.81 14.90 10.41
N SER A 144 -26.88 15.30 9.53
CA SER A 144 -26.98 15.05 8.09
C SER A 144 -26.71 13.58 7.75
N ASN A 145 -27.31 13.12 6.65
CA ASN A 145 -26.98 11.82 6.07
C ASN A 145 -25.62 11.88 5.37
N ALA A 146 -24.98 10.72 5.25
CA ALA A 146 -23.89 10.46 4.30
C ALA A 146 -24.40 9.49 3.23
N TYR A 147 -23.77 9.48 2.06
CA TYR A 147 -24.18 8.62 0.95
C TYR A 147 -22.97 7.92 0.35
N LEU A 148 -23.12 6.64 0.05
CA LEU A 148 -22.18 5.86 -0.76
C LEU A 148 -22.95 5.28 -1.94
N ILE A 149 -22.54 5.65 -3.16
CA ILE A 149 -23.14 5.15 -4.40
C ILE A 149 -22.02 4.47 -5.17
N ALA A 150 -22.13 3.15 -5.34
CA ALA A 150 -21.09 2.35 -5.96
C ALA A 150 -21.68 1.25 -6.84
N ASN A 151 -20.95 0.88 -7.88
CA ASN A 151 -21.29 -0.30 -8.68
C ASN A 151 -20.95 -1.60 -7.92
N ARG A 152 -21.37 -2.74 -8.47
CA ARG A 152 -21.15 -4.04 -7.82
C ARG A 152 -19.67 -4.34 -7.59
N THR A 153 -18.80 -4.00 -8.55
CA THR A 153 -17.35 -4.21 -8.44
C THR A 153 -16.77 -3.45 -7.26
N ALA A 154 -17.00 -2.14 -7.20
CA ALA A 154 -16.53 -1.30 -6.10
C ALA A 154 -17.10 -1.75 -4.74
N LEU A 155 -18.36 -2.20 -4.66
CA LEU A 155 -18.92 -2.72 -3.40
C LEU A 155 -18.25 -4.00 -2.94
N MET A 156 -17.87 -4.90 -3.86
CA MET A 156 -17.13 -6.12 -3.51
C MET A 156 -15.73 -5.80 -3.02
N GLU A 157 -15.02 -4.90 -3.70
CA GLU A 157 -13.68 -4.47 -3.30
C GLU A 157 -13.68 -3.70 -1.98
N LEU A 158 -14.68 -2.82 -1.76
CA LEU A 158 -14.87 -2.16 -0.46
C LEU A 158 -15.09 -3.17 0.66
N LYS A 159 -15.88 -4.22 0.43
CA LYS A 159 -16.09 -5.30 1.40
C LYS A 159 -14.76 -6.01 1.71
N GLU A 160 -14.00 -6.37 0.68
CA GLU A 160 -12.70 -7.04 0.85
C GLU A 160 -11.70 -6.15 1.58
N ALA A 161 -11.64 -4.85 1.25
CA ALA A 161 -10.81 -3.87 1.94
C ALA A 161 -11.21 -3.74 3.42
N ILE A 162 -12.51 -3.71 3.75
CA ILE A 162 -12.97 -3.74 5.14
C ILE A 162 -12.51 -5.03 5.84
N ASP A 163 -12.65 -6.19 5.20
CA ASP A 163 -12.17 -7.48 5.75
C ASP A 163 -10.65 -7.44 6.04
N VAL A 164 -9.86 -6.83 5.15
CA VAL A 164 -8.41 -6.61 5.34
C VAL A 164 -8.14 -5.64 6.49
N ALA A 165 -8.84 -4.51 6.56
CA ALA A 165 -8.67 -3.52 7.64
C ALA A 165 -9.03 -4.11 9.01
N LEU A 166 -10.06 -4.96 9.09
CA LEU A 166 -10.44 -5.66 10.32
C LEU A 166 -9.30 -6.59 10.79
N LYS A 167 -8.59 -7.24 9.87
CA LYS A 167 -7.50 -8.17 10.18
C LYS A 167 -6.16 -7.46 10.43
N HIS A 168 -5.84 -6.44 9.64
CA HIS A 168 -4.52 -5.81 9.56
C HIS A 168 -4.50 -4.34 10.00
N LYS A 169 -5.62 -3.83 10.51
CA LYS A 169 -5.87 -2.48 11.04
C LYS A 169 -5.93 -1.36 10.01
N GLU A 170 -5.22 -1.45 8.90
CA GLU A 170 -5.26 -0.43 7.84
C GLU A 170 -5.32 -1.09 6.47
N ILE A 171 -5.83 -0.37 5.48
CA ILE A 171 -5.74 -0.73 4.06
C ILE A 171 -5.89 0.54 3.22
N ARG A 172 -5.33 0.50 2.02
CA ARG A 172 -5.56 1.47 0.96
C ARG A 172 -6.26 0.77 -0.20
N LEU A 173 -7.30 1.39 -0.75
CA LEU A 173 -8.08 0.89 -1.87
C LEU A 173 -8.19 1.98 -2.95
N GLY A 174 -7.84 1.66 -4.19
CA GLY A 174 -8.06 2.54 -5.33
C GLY A 174 -9.50 2.46 -5.84
N LEU A 175 -10.16 3.60 -6.01
CA LEU A 175 -11.52 3.70 -6.54
C LEU A 175 -11.59 4.85 -7.55
N SER A 176 -12.66 4.92 -8.34
CA SER A 176 -12.88 6.04 -9.27
C SER A 176 -14.30 6.60 -9.12
N PRO A 177 -14.52 7.92 -9.23
CA PRO A 177 -15.84 8.48 -9.46
C PRO A 177 -16.19 8.35 -10.96
N SER A 178 -17.39 8.79 -11.33
CA SER A 178 -17.92 8.66 -12.69
C SER A 178 -17.12 9.35 -13.80
N ASP A 179 -16.21 10.26 -13.47
CA ASP A 179 -15.30 10.91 -14.43
C ASP A 179 -14.03 10.09 -14.71
N GLY A 180 -13.82 8.99 -13.97
CA GLY A 180 -12.68 8.08 -14.14
C GLY A 180 -11.40 8.53 -13.44
N GLU A 181 -11.38 9.70 -12.78
CA GLU A 181 -10.20 10.19 -12.05
C GLU A 181 -10.04 9.40 -10.75
N GLY A 182 -9.09 8.48 -10.69
CA GLY A 182 -8.95 7.61 -9.52
C GLY A 182 -8.50 8.34 -8.26
N TYR A 183 -8.92 7.82 -7.10
CA TYR A 183 -8.56 8.27 -5.77
C TYR A 183 -8.27 7.08 -4.85
N ASP A 184 -7.45 7.31 -3.84
CA ASP A 184 -7.18 6.33 -2.79
C ASP A 184 -8.16 6.53 -1.62
N LEU A 185 -8.90 5.48 -1.28
CA LEU A 185 -9.65 5.36 -0.03
C LEU A 185 -8.79 4.65 1.01
N PHE A 186 -8.57 5.30 2.14
CA PHE A 186 -7.87 4.72 3.28
C PHE A 186 -8.88 4.30 4.35
N ILE A 187 -8.81 3.04 4.78
CA ILE A 187 -9.71 2.47 5.79
C ILE A 187 -8.89 2.06 7.00
N LYS A 188 -9.28 2.49 8.19
CA LYS A 188 -8.64 2.15 9.46
C LYS A 188 -9.62 1.51 10.42
N CYS A 189 -9.27 0.33 10.93
CA CYS A 189 -9.91 -0.26 12.11
C CYS A 189 -9.14 0.17 13.35
N VAL A 190 -9.85 0.75 14.31
CA VAL A 190 -9.34 1.14 15.63
C VAL A 190 -9.88 0.20 16.72
N GLU A 191 -9.27 0.20 17.90
CA GLU A 191 -9.79 -0.52 19.06
C GLU A 191 -10.91 0.29 19.74
N ASP A 192 -11.64 -0.36 20.65
CA ASP A 192 -12.77 0.26 21.37
C ASP A 192 -12.37 1.44 22.26
N ASP A 193 -11.09 1.50 22.68
CA ASP A 193 -10.51 2.57 23.51
C ASP A 193 -9.90 3.73 22.69
N PHE A 194 -10.23 3.82 21.40
CA PHE A 194 -9.80 4.93 20.57
C PHE A 194 -10.40 6.26 21.04
N GLU A 195 -9.56 7.29 21.17
CA GLU A 195 -9.94 8.65 21.60
C GLU A 195 -10.67 9.39 20.45
N TRP A 196 -11.96 9.10 20.27
CA TRP A 196 -12.78 9.68 19.21
C TRP A 196 -12.93 11.20 19.33
N GLU A 197 -12.84 11.74 20.54
CA GLU A 197 -12.96 13.17 20.84
C GLU A 197 -11.78 13.99 20.31
N GLU A 198 -10.62 13.36 20.07
CA GLU A 198 -9.46 14.03 19.47
C GLU A 198 -9.53 14.04 17.94
N LEU A 199 -10.32 13.17 17.32
CA LEU A 199 -10.46 13.09 15.86
C LEU A 199 -11.35 14.23 15.34
N GLU A 200 -10.90 14.89 14.27
CA GLU A 200 -11.70 15.92 13.59
C GLU A 200 -13.07 15.37 13.16
N MET A 201 -14.14 16.14 13.40
CA MET A 201 -15.49 15.76 12.96
C MET A 201 -15.56 15.64 11.43
N PRO A 202 -16.32 14.69 10.88
CA PRO A 202 -16.35 14.40 9.43
C PRO A 202 -17.21 15.39 8.62
N TYR A 203 -17.50 16.58 9.16
CA TYR A 203 -18.41 17.55 8.56
C TYR A 203 -17.69 18.41 7.53
N HIS A 204 -18.25 18.47 6.31
CA HIS A 204 -17.63 19.21 5.21
C HIS A 204 -18.24 20.60 4.96
N ASP A 205 -19.33 20.98 5.62
CA ASP A 205 -19.90 22.33 5.53
C ASP A 205 -19.18 23.29 6.47
N ARG A 206 -18.40 24.21 5.88
CA ARG A 206 -17.59 25.19 6.64
C ARG A 206 -18.39 26.33 7.24
N ASP A 207 -19.64 26.53 6.83
CA ASP A 207 -20.53 27.50 7.47
C ASP A 207 -21.12 26.94 8.78
N CYS A 208 -21.26 25.62 8.87
CA CYS A 208 -21.75 24.93 10.07
C CYS A 208 -20.62 24.48 11.00
N TYR A 209 -19.48 24.03 10.44
CA TYR A 209 -18.36 23.50 11.20
C TYR A 209 -17.02 23.94 10.62
N VAL A 210 -16.24 24.65 11.43
CA VAL A 210 -14.84 24.97 11.14
C VAL A 210 -13.98 24.13 12.09
N PRO A 211 -13.14 23.21 11.57
CA PRO A 211 -12.22 22.45 12.38
C PRO A 211 -11.30 23.38 13.15
N ASP A 212 -11.11 23.10 14.43
CA ASP A 212 -10.04 23.72 15.19
C ASP A 212 -8.73 23.00 14.87
N GLU A 213 -7.94 23.54 13.94
CA GLU A 213 -6.64 23.00 13.54
C GLU A 213 -5.62 22.93 14.70
N THR A 214 -5.89 23.59 15.83
CA THR A 214 -5.02 23.56 17.01
C THR A 214 -5.33 22.43 17.98
N VAL A 215 -6.51 21.80 17.85
CA VAL A 215 -7.00 20.79 18.79
C VAL A 215 -7.37 19.47 18.09
N GLY A 216 -8.01 19.53 16.93
CA GLY A 216 -8.45 18.34 16.20
C GLY A 216 -7.30 17.63 15.48
N ILE A 217 -7.26 16.30 15.59
CA ILE A 217 -6.39 15.43 14.78
C ILE A 217 -7.08 15.20 13.44
N PRO A 218 -6.50 15.66 12.31
CA PRO A 218 -7.05 15.36 10.99
C PRO A 218 -7.01 13.85 10.73
N PRO A 219 -7.98 13.29 9.96
CA PRO A 219 -8.11 11.84 9.79
C PRO A 219 -6.85 11.16 9.22
N HIS A 220 -6.14 11.84 8.31
CA HIS A 220 -4.91 11.30 7.71
C HIS A 220 -3.79 11.06 8.73
N LYS A 221 -3.78 11.77 9.87
CA LYS A 221 -2.78 11.58 10.94
C LYS A 221 -3.07 10.34 11.80
N ALA A 222 -4.26 9.76 11.74
CA ALA A 222 -4.60 8.55 12.48
C ALA A 222 -3.94 7.29 11.90
N PHE A 223 -3.53 7.32 10.63
CA PHE A 223 -2.91 6.21 9.93
C PHE A 223 -1.42 6.10 10.26
N LYS A 224 -0.96 4.90 10.59
CA LYS A 224 0.43 4.62 10.96
C LYS A 224 1.17 3.87 9.86
N GLN A 225 0.51 2.91 9.22
CA GLN A 225 1.11 2.06 8.20
C GLN A 225 1.19 2.81 6.86
N TYR A 226 0.14 3.57 6.54
CA TYR A 226 0.08 4.37 5.31
C TYR A 226 0.55 5.83 5.45
N LYS A 227 1.20 6.19 6.57
CA LYS A 227 1.63 7.58 6.88
C LYS A 227 2.43 8.27 5.76
N ARG A 228 3.07 7.50 4.87
CA ARG A 228 3.89 7.98 3.75
C ARG A 228 3.08 8.42 2.54
N HIS A 229 1.88 7.87 2.36
CA HIS A 229 0.98 8.18 1.25
C HIS A 229 0.01 9.33 1.58
N LEU A 230 0.09 9.86 2.80
CA LEU A 230 -0.91 10.75 3.40
C LEU A 230 -0.37 12.18 3.64
N ARG A 231 0.50 12.68 2.74
CA ARG A 231 1.13 14.00 2.84
C ARG A 231 0.68 14.95 1.75
#